data_AF-W8USU5-F1
#
_entry.id   AF-W8USU5-F1
#
_cell.length_a   1.000
_cell.length_b   1.000
_cell.length_c   1.000
_cell.angle_alpha   90.00
_cell.angle_beta   90.00
_cell.angle_gamma   90.00
#
_symmetry.space_group_name_H-M   'P 1'
#
loop_
_entity.id
_entity.type
_entity.pdbx_description
1 polymer ?
#
loop_
_entity_poly.entity_id
_entity_poly.type
_entity_poly.pdbx_seq_one_letter_code
_entity_poly.pdbx_strand_id
1 'polypeptide(L)'
;MKNKENIVINKIQAAENVTDNTSKKLKNEKQHSGGRLQRVSLTEKRFLDEAVHAAARVKGKKLTAEERRKVLCVAREQIRSQRKAEQIKNERNKERFEAEFEWKKPVSFRR
;
A
#
# COMPACT_ATOMS: atom_id res chain seq x y z
N MET A 1 8.33 46.56 -19.29
CA MET A 1 8.75 45.15 -19.47
C MET A 1 8.09 44.23 -18.43
N LYS A 2 6.75 44.19 -18.32
CA LYS A 2 6.02 43.48 -17.24
C LYS A 2 5.41 42.13 -17.65
N ASN A 3 5.83 41.56 -18.80
CA ASN A 3 5.19 40.35 -19.35
C ASN A 3 5.87 39.04 -18.92
N LYS A 4 7.14 39.07 -18.49
CA LYS A 4 7.86 37.85 -18.11
C LYS A 4 7.44 37.34 -16.73
N GLU A 5 7.20 38.23 -15.78
CA GLU A 5 6.77 37.89 -14.42
C GLU A 5 5.38 37.23 -14.39
N ASN A 6 4.43 37.77 -15.16
CA ASN A 6 3.08 37.19 -15.27
C ASN A 6 3.05 35.79 -15.90
N ILE A 7 3.95 35.51 -16.86
CA ILE A 7 4.06 34.18 -17.47
C ILE A 7 4.62 33.16 -16.46
N VAL A 8 5.62 33.57 -15.66
CA VAL A 8 6.22 32.70 -14.64
C VAL A 8 5.22 32.40 -13.54
N ILE A 9 4.47 33.40 -13.06
CA ILE A 9 3.43 33.25 -12.04
C ILE A 9 2.33 32.28 -12.52
N ASN A 10 1.79 32.47 -13.72
CA ASN A 10 0.77 31.57 -14.27
C ASN A 10 1.25 30.12 -14.44
N LYS A 11 2.54 29.92 -14.79
CA LYS A 11 3.13 28.58 -14.94
C LYS A 11 3.32 27.88 -13.60
N ILE A 12 3.61 28.64 -12.54
CA ILE A 12 3.69 28.14 -11.16
C ILE A 12 2.29 27.78 -10.63
N GLN A 13 1.30 28.66 -10.80
CA GLN A 13 -0.09 28.34 -10.44
C GLN A 13 -0.61 27.10 -11.17
N ALA A 14 -0.29 26.94 -12.46
CA ALA A 14 -0.69 25.74 -13.21
C ALA A 14 -0.06 24.45 -12.65
N ALA A 15 1.20 24.50 -12.20
CA ALA A 15 1.89 23.36 -11.60
C ALA A 15 1.28 22.96 -10.23
N GLU A 16 0.97 23.93 -9.37
CA GLU A 16 0.33 23.71 -8.07
C GLU A 16 -1.09 23.13 -8.22
N ASN A 17 -1.85 23.59 -9.21
CA ASN A 17 -3.18 23.05 -9.49
C ASN A 17 -3.14 21.59 -9.97
N VAL A 18 -2.09 21.17 -10.70
CA VAL A 18 -1.93 19.78 -11.16
C VAL A 18 -1.60 18.83 -9.99
N THR A 19 -0.76 19.26 -9.05
CA THR A 19 -0.39 18.46 -7.85
C THR A 19 -1.56 18.34 -6.87
N ASP A 20 -2.37 19.40 -6.72
CA ASP A 20 -3.57 19.36 -5.89
C ASP A 20 -4.66 18.45 -6.46
N ASN A 21 -4.83 18.43 -7.79
CA ASN A 21 -5.84 17.59 -8.43
C ASN A 21 -5.46 16.09 -8.44
N THR A 22 -4.17 15.77 -8.60
CA THR A 22 -3.68 14.38 -8.45
C THR A 22 -3.81 13.88 -7.01
N SER A 23 -3.52 14.73 -6.02
CA SER A 23 -3.69 14.37 -4.60
C SER A 23 -5.17 14.17 -4.20
N LYS A 24 -6.10 14.97 -4.75
CA LYS A 24 -7.55 14.81 -4.54
C LYS A 24 -8.10 13.53 -5.20
N LYS A 25 -7.61 13.17 -6.39
CA LYS A 25 -7.99 11.93 -7.08
C LYS A 25 -7.62 10.68 -6.26
N LEU A 26 -6.44 10.65 -5.65
CA LEU A 26 -5.99 9.58 -4.74
C LEU A 26 -6.77 9.53 -3.40
N LYS A 27 -7.35 10.66 -2.96
CA LYS A 27 -8.15 10.74 -1.73
C LYS A 27 -9.59 10.27 -1.94
N ASN A 28 -10.16 10.47 -3.13
CA ASN A 28 -11.55 10.10 -3.43
C ASN A 28 -11.75 8.60 -3.68
N GLU A 29 -10.72 7.88 -4.16
CA GLU A 29 -10.74 6.40 -4.29
C GLU A 29 -10.56 5.70 -2.93
N LYS A 30 -10.08 6.43 -1.92
CA LYS A 30 -9.90 5.98 -0.52
C LYS A 30 -11.20 6.03 0.28
N GLN A 31 -12.34 5.75 -0.36
CA GLN A 31 -13.52 5.37 0.41
C GLN A 31 -13.18 4.06 1.12
N HIS A 32 -13.02 4.16 2.44
CA HIS A 32 -12.72 3.08 3.38
C HIS A 32 -13.84 2.02 3.39
N SER A 33 -14.04 1.34 2.25
CA SER A 33 -15.17 0.47 1.95
C SER A 33 -14.93 -0.97 2.37
N GLY A 34 -13.67 -1.33 2.58
CA GLY A 34 -13.37 -2.68 2.99
C GLY A 34 -13.71 -2.83 4.47
N GLY A 35 -14.86 -3.45 4.75
CA GLY A 35 -15.37 -3.75 6.09
C GLY A 35 -14.47 -4.62 6.97
N ARG A 36 -15.05 -5.40 7.87
CA ARG A 36 -14.29 -6.25 8.80
C ARG A 36 -13.51 -7.34 8.03
N LEU A 37 -12.24 -7.55 8.38
CA LEU A 37 -11.48 -8.71 7.89
C LEU A 37 -12.12 -10.00 8.45
N GLN A 38 -12.47 -10.95 7.58
CA GLN A 38 -13.15 -12.20 7.99
C GLN A 38 -12.21 -13.15 8.75
N ARG A 39 -10.98 -13.30 8.28
CA ARG A 39 -9.94 -14.12 8.90
C ARG A 39 -8.77 -13.22 9.24
N VAL A 40 -8.38 -13.19 10.51
CA VAL A 40 -7.25 -12.39 11.01
C VAL A 40 -6.32 -13.35 11.73
N SER A 41 -5.06 -13.42 11.29
CA SER A 41 -4.05 -14.25 11.94
C SER A 41 -3.67 -13.67 13.32
N LEU A 42 -2.98 -14.45 14.15
CA LEU A 42 -2.50 -13.95 15.44
C LEU A 42 -1.52 -12.78 15.29
N THR A 43 -0.67 -12.79 14.27
CA THR A 43 0.28 -11.72 13.98
C THR A 43 -0.44 -10.45 13.53
N GLU A 44 -1.42 -10.57 12.64
CA GLU A 44 -2.26 -9.46 12.21
C GLU A 44 -3.08 -8.87 13.37
N LYS A 45 -3.57 -9.72 14.29
CA LYS A 45 -4.27 -9.25 15.49
C LYS A 45 -3.34 -8.42 16.38
N ARG A 46 -2.13 -8.92 16.65
CA ARG A 46 -1.10 -8.18 17.39
C ARG A 46 -0.79 -6.84 16.73
N PHE A 47 -0.67 -6.81 15.40
CA PHE A 47 -0.45 -5.59 14.65
C PHE A 47 -1.58 -4.56 14.80
N LEU A 48 -2.84 -5.01 14.77
CA LEU A 48 -4.00 -4.12 15.00
C LEU A 48 -4.01 -3.55 16.42
N ASP A 49 -3.71 -4.38 17.42
CA ASP A 49 -3.65 -3.96 18.81
C ASP A 49 -2.47 -2.98 19.03
N GLU A 50 -1.30 -3.29 18.46
CA GLU A 50 -0.12 -2.43 18.49
C GLU A 50 -0.37 -1.08 17.83
N ALA A 51 -1.04 -1.04 16.67
CA ALA A 51 -1.41 0.22 16.02
C ALA A 51 -2.31 1.10 16.90
N VAL A 52 -3.28 0.50 17.61
CA VAL A 52 -4.12 1.22 18.57
C VAL A 52 -3.32 1.69 19.77
N HIS A 53 -2.41 0.87 20.30
CA HIS A 53 -1.55 1.24 21.42
C HIS A 53 -0.57 2.36 21.04
N ALA A 54 0.07 2.28 19.88
CA ALA A 54 0.96 3.32 19.36
C ALA A 54 0.21 4.64 19.22
N ALA A 55 -0.99 4.63 18.63
CA ALA A 55 -1.81 5.83 18.51
C ALA A 55 -2.24 6.40 19.88
N ALA A 56 -2.58 5.54 20.85
CA ALA A 56 -2.90 5.97 22.21
C ALA A 56 -1.68 6.58 22.93
N ARG A 57 -0.48 6.02 22.72
CA ARG A 57 0.78 6.56 23.25
C ARG A 57 1.09 7.94 22.68
N VAL A 58 0.96 8.12 21.37
CA VAL A 58 1.18 9.42 20.71
C VAL A 58 0.20 10.47 21.23
N LYS A 59 -1.05 10.09 21.47
CA LYS A 59 -2.06 10.99 22.03
C LYS A 59 -1.87 11.25 23.53
N GLY A 60 -1.22 10.33 24.26
CA GLY A 60 -1.07 10.38 25.72
C GLY A 60 -2.37 10.16 26.50
N LYS A 61 -3.48 9.82 25.83
CA LYS A 61 -4.82 9.60 26.40
C LYS A 61 -5.53 8.47 25.65
N LYS A 62 -6.60 7.94 26.24
CA LYS A 62 -7.45 6.93 25.59
C LYS A 62 -8.04 7.49 24.28
N LEU A 63 -7.96 6.70 23.21
CA LEU A 63 -8.56 7.04 21.92
C LEU A 63 -10.08 7.05 22.01
N THR A 64 -10.71 8.02 21.34
CA THR A 64 -12.17 8.01 21.15
C THR A 64 -12.58 6.90 20.19
N ALA A 65 -13.86 6.53 20.19
CA ALA A 65 -14.36 5.46 19.32
C ALA A 65 -14.11 5.78 17.83
N GLU A 66 -14.25 7.03 17.43
CA GLU A 66 -14.03 7.47 16.05
C GLU A 66 -12.56 7.43 15.64
N GLU A 67 -11.66 7.90 16.52
CA GLU A 67 -10.21 7.84 16.28
C GLU A 67 -9.75 6.40 16.17
N ARG A 68 -10.19 5.54 17.10
CA ARG A 68 -9.90 4.12 17.06
C ARG A 68 -10.41 3.47 15.77
N ARG A 69 -11.61 3.86 15.30
CA ARG A 69 -12.15 3.39 14.02
C ARG A 69 -11.27 3.80 12.84
N LYS A 70 -10.80 5.04 12.80
CA LYS A 70 -9.90 5.54 11.75
C LYS A 70 -8.56 4.78 11.76
N VAL A 71 -7.93 4.63 12.92
CA VAL A 71 -6.67 3.90 13.09
C VAL A 71 -6.81 2.45 12.61
N LEU A 72 -7.85 1.75 13.09
CA LEU A 72 -8.11 0.37 12.68
C LEU A 72 -8.43 0.23 11.19
N CYS A 73 -9.05 1.25 10.59
CA CYS A 73 -9.34 1.23 9.16
C CYS A 73 -8.06 1.25 8.33
N VAL A 74 -7.14 2.17 8.63
CA VAL A 74 -5.84 2.27 7.98
C VAL A 74 -5.02 0.99 8.18
N ALA A 75 -4.96 0.47 9.41
CA ALA A 75 -4.21 -0.75 9.70
C ALA A 75 -4.76 -1.98 8.96
N ARG A 76 -6.09 -2.08 8.81
CA ARG A 76 -6.72 -3.16 8.01
C ARG A 76 -6.41 -3.04 6.53
N GLU A 77 -6.31 -1.83 5.98
CA GLU A 77 -5.90 -1.62 4.59
C GLU A 77 -4.45 -2.06 4.35
N GLN A 78 -3.57 -1.79 5.31
CA GLN A 78 -2.18 -2.27 5.25
C GLN A 78 -2.13 -3.80 5.18
N ILE A 79 -2.90 -4.50 6.02
CA ILE A 79 -3.01 -5.96 5.97
C ILE A 79 -3.51 -6.44 4.60
N ARG A 80 -4.55 -5.80 4.03
CA ARG A 80 -5.04 -6.16 2.69
C ARG A 80 -3.97 -5.98 1.61
N SER A 81 -3.22 -4.88 1.69
CA SER A 81 -2.14 -4.59 0.76
C SER A 81 -1.04 -5.66 0.85
N GLN A 82 -0.62 -6.01 2.06
CA GLN A 82 0.37 -7.06 2.30
C GLN A 82 -0.08 -8.40 1.72
N ARG A 83 -1.33 -8.82 1.97
CA ARG A 83 -1.87 -10.07 1.41
C ARG A 83 -1.85 -10.10 -0.11
N LYS A 84 -2.26 -8.99 -0.76
CA LYS A 84 -2.19 -8.88 -2.23
C LYS A 84 -0.74 -9.00 -2.71
N ALA A 85 0.19 -8.34 -2.03
CA ALA A 85 1.61 -8.42 -2.39
C ALA A 85 2.17 -9.85 -2.23
N GLU A 86 1.79 -10.56 -1.16
CA GLU A 86 2.15 -11.96 -0.95
C GLU A 86 1.55 -12.89 -2.00
N GLN A 87 0.28 -12.69 -2.38
CA GLN A 87 -0.37 -13.45 -3.46
C GLN A 87 0.40 -13.30 -4.78
N ILE A 88 0.69 -12.06 -5.18
CA ILE A 88 1.44 -11.77 -6.41
C ILE A 88 2.86 -12.36 -6.33
N LYS A 89 3.52 -12.29 -5.17
CA LYS A 89 4.85 -12.91 -4.98
C LYS A 89 4.79 -14.42 -5.15
N ASN A 90 3.77 -15.06 -4.60
CA ASN A 90 3.57 -16.51 -4.71
C ASN A 90 3.25 -16.93 -6.14
N GLU A 91 2.43 -16.16 -6.86
CA GLU A 91 2.15 -16.37 -8.30
C GLU A 91 3.44 -16.32 -9.12
N ARG A 92 4.25 -15.26 -8.97
CA ARG A 92 5.55 -15.15 -9.66
C ARG A 92 6.51 -16.28 -9.30
N ASN A 93 6.51 -16.74 -8.05
CA ASN A 93 7.37 -17.84 -7.64
C ASN A 93 6.94 -19.14 -8.32
N LYS A 94 5.63 -19.43 -8.42
CA LYS A 94 5.13 -20.60 -9.14
C LYS A 94 5.57 -20.59 -10.61
N GLU A 95 5.44 -19.45 -11.29
CA GLU A 95 5.93 -19.28 -12.67
C GLU A 95 7.43 -19.55 -12.82
N ARG A 96 8.24 -19.15 -11.82
CA ARG A 96 9.68 -19.45 -11.80
C ARG A 96 9.97 -20.94 -11.62
N PHE A 97 9.23 -21.62 -10.73
CA PHE A 97 9.39 -23.05 -10.48
C PHE A 97 8.92 -23.90 -11.68
N GLU A 98 7.89 -23.47 -12.42
CA GLU A 98 7.49 -24.13 -13.68
C GLU A 98 8.55 -23.96 -14.79
N ALA A 99 9.36 -22.91 -14.72
CA ALA A 99 10.49 -22.67 -15.60
C ALA A 99 11.81 -23.30 -15.11
N GLU A 100 11.81 -24.08 -14.02
CA GLU A 100 13.01 -24.77 -13.55
C GLU A 100 13.42 -25.85 -14.55
N PHE A 101 14.39 -25.44 -15.37
CA PHE A 101 15.16 -26.23 -16.30
C PHE A 101 15.66 -27.53 -15.65
N GLU A 102 15.08 -28.67 -16.05
CA GLU A 102 15.63 -29.99 -15.74
C GLU A 102 17.00 -30.13 -16.43
N TRP A 103 18.08 -30.04 -15.67
CA TRP A 103 19.41 -30.34 -16.19
C TRP A 103 19.51 -31.83 -16.52
N LYS A 104 19.29 -32.19 -17.79
CA LYS A 104 19.54 -33.54 -18.30
C LYS A 104 21.03 -33.71 -18.53
N LYS A 105 21.62 -34.75 -17.94
CA LYS A 105 23.02 -35.12 -18.19
C LYS A 105 23.18 -35.39 -19.71
N PRO A 106 24.15 -34.74 -20.39
CA PRO A 106 24.34 -34.93 -21.82
C PRO A 106 24.72 -36.38 -22.12
N VAL A 107 24.09 -36.95 -23.17
CA VAL A 107 24.39 -38.31 -23.63
C VAL A 107 25.79 -38.31 -24.24
N SER A 108 26.66 -39.19 -23.75
CA SER A 108 28.02 -39.32 -24.29
C SER A 108 27.95 -39.76 -25.75
N PHE A 109 28.61 -39.03 -26.64
CA PHE A 109 28.81 -39.46 -28.03
C PHE A 109 29.54 -40.80 -28.04
N ARG A 110 28.96 -41.81 -28.70
CA ARG A 110 29.68 -43.06 -28.97
C ARG A 110 30.74 -42.77 -30.02
N ARG A 111 31.98 -43.15 -29.74
CA ARG A 111 33.10 -43.10 -30.70
C ARG A 111 32.98 -44.22 -31.71
#